data_AF-A0A1H7CDJ3-F1
#
_entry.id   AF-A0A1H7CDJ3-F1
#
_cell.length_a   1.000
_cell.length_b   1.000
_cell.length_c   1.000
_cell.angle_alpha   90.00
_cell.angle_beta   90.00
_cell.angle_gamma   90.00
#
_symmetry.space_group_name_H-M   'P 1'
#
loop_
_entity.id
_entity.type
_entity.pdbx_description
1 polymer ?
#
loop_
_entity_poly.entity_id
_entity_poly.type
_entity_poly.pdbx_seq_one_letter_code
_entity_poly.pdbx_strand_id
1 'polypeptide(L)'
;MVQFKKTKSRYDYKAAMAGRRCEIDDVFTGVTYGPFLCGLVDDALPRVRVASERIQRKYQGSDNSKISDLEKMKRLIEILVEVGGLLGWENILDANDKPVPFTVENAISFFSQHDIDEETGKPIMTHEWLYHKVANFCSNLINFQPVDQKGLPEKN
;
A
#
# COMPACT_ATOMS: atom_id res chain seq x y z
N MET A 1 -3.84 -10.04 -41.11
CA MET A 1 -4.06 -9.55 -39.73
C MET A 1 -3.91 -10.72 -38.78
N VAL A 2 -2.86 -10.74 -37.95
CA VAL A 2 -2.69 -11.79 -36.92
C VAL A 2 -3.62 -11.44 -35.76
N GLN A 3 -4.67 -12.24 -35.56
CA GLN A 3 -5.50 -12.16 -34.36
C GLN A 3 -4.73 -12.80 -33.20
N PHE A 4 -4.13 -11.98 -32.35
CA PHE A 4 -3.59 -12.44 -31.09
C PHE A 4 -4.76 -12.93 -30.21
N LYS A 5 -4.85 -14.24 -29.97
CA LYS A 5 -5.77 -14.79 -28.96
C LYS A 5 -5.42 -14.14 -27.63
N LYS A 6 -6.32 -13.32 -27.07
CA LYS A 6 -6.21 -12.85 -25.68
C LYS A 6 -6.02 -14.08 -24.79
N THR A 7 -4.83 -14.23 -24.22
CA THR A 7 -4.58 -15.22 -23.16
C THR A 7 -5.59 -14.93 -22.06
N LYS A 8 -6.44 -15.91 -21.74
CA LYS A 8 -7.29 -15.79 -20.55
C LYS A 8 -6.35 -15.64 -19.37
N SER A 9 -6.60 -14.66 -18.51
CA SER A 9 -5.86 -14.52 -17.25
C SER A 9 -6.67 -15.15 -16.14
N ARG A 10 -6.02 -15.84 -15.21
CA ARG A 10 -6.64 -16.31 -13.96
C ARG A 10 -6.12 -15.52 -12.78
N TYR A 11 -7.00 -15.27 -11.82
CA TYR A 11 -6.64 -14.70 -10.54
C TYR A 11 -5.82 -15.71 -9.72
N ASP A 12 -4.65 -15.30 -9.22
CA ASP A 12 -3.84 -16.12 -8.32
C ASP A 12 -3.95 -15.62 -6.87
N TYR A 13 -4.84 -16.28 -6.12
CA TYR A 13 -5.08 -15.99 -4.71
C TYR A 13 -3.83 -16.18 -3.84
N LYS A 14 -2.95 -17.13 -4.17
CA LYS A 14 -1.73 -17.36 -3.38
C LYS A 14 -0.72 -16.24 -3.61
N ALA A 15 -0.54 -15.80 -4.85
CA ALA A 15 0.29 -14.66 -5.18
C ALA A 15 -0.24 -13.36 -4.55
N ALA A 16 -1.56 -13.16 -4.57
CA ALA A 16 -2.22 -12.02 -3.92
C ALA A 16 -2.03 -12.00 -2.41
N MET A 17 -2.04 -13.17 -1.77
CA MET A 17 -1.80 -13.32 -0.34
C MET A 17 -0.34 -13.08 0.05
N ALA A 18 0.61 -13.61 -0.73
CA ALA A 18 2.05 -13.51 -0.46
C ALA A 18 2.60 -12.09 -0.64
N GLY A 19 1.99 -11.29 -1.53
CA GLY A 19 2.44 -9.94 -1.82
C GLY A 19 3.71 -9.88 -2.69
N ARG A 20 4.25 -8.67 -2.81
CA ARG A 20 5.45 -8.31 -3.57
C ARG A 20 6.25 -7.31 -2.77
N ARG A 21 7.57 -7.45 -2.82
CA ARG A 21 8.48 -6.51 -2.20
C ARG A 21 8.74 -5.34 -3.15
N CYS A 22 8.79 -4.13 -2.61
CA CYS A 22 9.35 -2.96 -3.30
C CYS A 22 10.35 -2.25 -2.40
N GLU A 23 11.40 -1.75 -3.01
CA GLU A 23 12.36 -0.83 -2.41
C GLU A 23 12.17 0.53 -3.07
N ILE A 24 12.36 1.59 -2.31
CA ILE A 24 12.16 2.95 -2.78
C ILE A 24 13.44 3.72 -2.53
N ASP A 25 14.14 4.04 -3.61
CA ASP A 25 15.36 4.83 -3.57
C ASP A 25 15.03 6.32 -3.55
N ASP A 26 15.50 7.03 -2.53
CA ASP A 26 15.53 8.48 -2.50
C ASP A 26 16.80 8.96 -3.17
N VAL A 27 16.65 9.42 -4.41
CA VAL A 27 17.75 9.89 -5.25
C VAL A 27 18.42 11.15 -4.69
N PHE A 28 17.73 11.93 -3.84
CA PHE A 28 18.27 13.17 -3.28
C PHE A 28 19.15 12.93 -2.06
N THR A 29 18.77 11.98 -1.20
CA THR A 29 19.52 11.66 0.02
C THR A 29 20.43 10.44 -0.14
N GLY A 30 20.22 9.63 -1.16
CA GLY A 30 20.92 8.36 -1.37
C GLY A 30 20.44 7.24 -0.45
N VAL A 31 19.36 7.46 0.31
CA VAL A 31 18.77 6.48 1.23
C VAL A 31 17.81 5.56 0.47
N THR A 32 17.96 4.26 0.67
CA THR A 32 16.98 3.26 0.20
C THR A 32 16.04 2.92 1.34
N TYR A 33 14.73 3.10 1.10
CA TYR A 33 13.68 2.72 2.03
C TYR A 33 13.12 1.33 1.71
N GLY A 34 12.89 0.54 2.75
CA GLY A 34 12.36 -0.81 2.65
C GLY A 34 13.44 -1.90 2.64
N PRO A 35 13.10 -3.12 2.21
CA PRO A 35 11.94 -3.46 1.37
C PRO A 35 10.60 -3.41 2.11
N PHE A 36 9.57 -2.84 1.45
CA PHE A 36 8.17 -2.91 1.86
C PHE A 36 7.52 -4.14 1.24
N LEU A 37 6.79 -4.92 2.05
CA LEU A 37 5.99 -6.03 1.56
C LEU A 37 4.56 -5.54 1.29
N CYS A 38 4.19 -5.43 0.03
CA CYS A 38 2.90 -4.93 -0.42
C CYS A 38 2.02 -6.07 -0.95
N GLY A 39 0.79 -6.14 -0.47
CA GLY A 39 -0.25 -7.09 -0.86
C GLY A 39 -1.21 -6.49 -1.87
N LEU A 40 -1.98 -7.36 -2.50
CA LEU A 40 -3.10 -6.92 -3.34
C LEU A 40 -4.23 -6.34 -2.50
N VAL A 41 -4.81 -5.24 -2.98
CA VAL A 41 -6.10 -4.74 -2.51
C VAL A 41 -7.20 -5.46 -3.28
N ASP A 42 -7.90 -6.37 -2.61
CA ASP A 42 -9.02 -7.10 -3.16
C ASP A 42 -10.03 -7.39 -2.04
N ASP A 43 -11.25 -6.86 -2.18
CA ASP A 43 -12.33 -6.97 -1.20
C ASP A 43 -12.80 -8.42 -0.97
N ALA A 44 -12.46 -9.35 -1.87
CA ALA A 44 -12.68 -10.77 -1.67
C ALA A 44 -11.73 -11.38 -0.62
N LEU A 45 -10.60 -10.74 -0.32
CA LEU A 45 -9.66 -11.22 0.70
C LEU A 45 -10.20 -10.94 2.11
N PRO A 46 -10.26 -11.95 3.00
CA PRO A 46 -10.78 -11.76 4.37
C PRO A 46 -10.10 -10.64 5.15
N ARG A 47 -8.78 -10.46 5.00
CA ARG A 47 -8.03 -9.39 5.67
C ARG A 47 -8.49 -7.99 5.25
N VAL A 48 -8.71 -7.80 3.94
CA VAL A 48 -9.14 -6.52 3.35
C VAL A 48 -10.56 -6.23 3.80
N ARG A 49 -11.47 -7.21 3.70
CA ARG A 49 -12.86 -7.04 4.15
C ARG A 49 -12.96 -6.64 5.63
N VAL A 50 -12.26 -7.36 6.52
CA VAL A 50 -12.29 -7.08 7.96
C VAL A 50 -11.68 -5.71 8.28
N ALA A 51 -10.58 -5.35 7.61
CA ALA A 51 -9.97 -4.02 7.75
C ALA A 51 -10.90 -2.91 7.25
N SER A 52 -11.49 -3.07 6.07
CA SER A 52 -12.44 -2.14 5.47
C SER A 52 -13.65 -1.92 6.39
N GLU A 53 -14.24 -2.98 6.95
CA GLU A 53 -15.35 -2.87 7.91
C GLU A 53 -14.95 -2.07 9.17
N ARG A 54 -13.74 -2.30 9.68
CA ARG A 54 -13.22 -1.58 10.86
C ARG A 54 -13.02 -0.10 10.58
N ILE A 55 -12.39 0.24 9.46
CA ILE A 55 -12.17 1.62 9.01
C ILE A 55 -13.51 2.33 8.76
N GLN A 56 -14.46 1.66 8.10
CA GLN A 56 -15.80 2.22 7.87
C GLN A 56 -16.51 2.55 9.20
N ARG A 57 -16.44 1.66 10.19
CA ARG A 57 -17.00 1.90 11.53
C ARG A 57 -16.28 3.03 12.26
N LYS A 58 -14.94 3.07 12.20
CA LYS A 58 -14.12 4.09 12.86
C LYS A 58 -14.46 5.51 12.40
N TYR A 59 -14.77 5.67 11.11
CA TYR A 59 -15.04 6.97 10.50
C TYR A 59 -16.51 7.20 10.14
N GLN A 60 -17.41 6.33 10.61
CA GLN A 60 -18.84 6.46 10.36
C GLN A 60 -19.36 7.81 10.90
N GLY A 61 -20.05 8.58 10.05
CA GLY A 61 -20.62 9.88 10.44
C GLY A 61 -19.62 11.04 10.47
N SER A 62 -18.37 10.84 10.05
CA SER A 62 -17.42 11.94 9.90
C SER A 62 -17.69 12.75 8.62
N ASP A 63 -17.88 14.06 8.78
CA ASP A 63 -18.09 15.00 7.68
C ASP A 63 -16.73 15.39 7.08
N ASN A 64 -16.41 14.83 5.90
CA ASN A 64 -15.15 15.08 5.20
C ASN A 64 -14.95 16.55 4.79
N SER A 65 -16.00 17.38 4.81
CA SER A 65 -15.89 18.81 4.48
C SER A 65 -15.30 19.66 5.62
N LYS A 66 -15.27 19.14 6.85
CA LYS A 66 -14.85 19.87 8.06
C LYS A 66 -13.50 19.42 8.64
N ILE A 67 -12.89 18.39 8.08
CA ILE A 67 -11.62 17.84 8.56
C ILE A 67 -10.45 18.52 7.88
N SER A 68 -9.37 18.73 8.64
CA SER A 68 -8.13 19.29 8.13
C SER A 68 -7.47 18.36 7.11
N ASP A 69 -6.65 18.90 6.21
CA ASP A 69 -5.94 18.08 5.23
C ASP A 69 -4.94 17.11 5.88
N LEU A 70 -4.33 17.51 7.01
CA LEU A 70 -3.51 16.62 7.82
C LEU A 70 -4.30 15.41 8.32
N GLU A 71 -5.52 15.61 8.81
CA GLU A 71 -6.39 14.51 9.24
C GLU A 71 -6.84 13.64 8.08
N LYS A 72 -7.11 14.22 6.90
CA LYS A 72 -7.38 13.44 5.67
C LYS A 72 -6.19 12.56 5.32
N MET A 73 -4.97 13.09 5.37
CA MET A 73 -3.76 12.32 5.10
C MET A 73 -3.55 11.20 6.12
N LYS A 74 -3.74 11.46 7.42
CA LYS A 74 -3.70 10.41 8.45
C LYS A 74 -4.70 9.29 8.16
N ARG A 75 -5.94 9.62 7.77
CA ARG A 75 -6.95 8.63 7.35
C ARG A 75 -6.48 7.81 6.15
N LEU A 76 -5.90 8.45 5.14
CA LEU A 76 -5.39 7.78 3.94
C LEU A 76 -4.20 6.85 4.24
N ILE A 77 -3.36 7.21 5.20
CA ILE A 77 -2.28 6.36 5.72
C ILE A 77 -2.86 5.13 6.41
N GLU A 78 -3.83 5.32 7.31
CA GLU A 78 -4.50 4.18 7.97
C GLU A 78 -5.14 3.24 6.96
N ILE A 79 -5.81 3.78 5.94
CA ILE A 79 -6.40 2.98 4.86
C ILE A 79 -5.30 2.22 4.11
N LEU A 80 -4.17 2.84 3.75
CA LEU A 80 -3.09 2.14 3.07
C LEU A 80 -2.53 0.99 3.91
N VAL A 81 -2.30 1.23 5.20
CA VAL A 81 -1.68 0.24 6.10
C VAL A 81 -2.65 -0.89 6.40
N GLU A 82 -3.91 -0.59 6.74
CA GLU A 82 -4.88 -1.62 7.13
C GLU A 82 -5.54 -2.32 5.93
N VAL A 83 -5.86 -1.57 4.87
CA VAL A 83 -6.64 -2.04 3.70
C VAL A 83 -5.76 -2.18 2.45
N GLY A 84 -4.94 -1.16 2.20
CA GLY A 84 -4.07 -1.02 1.02
C GLY A 84 -2.95 -2.05 0.93
N GLY A 85 -2.82 -2.91 1.94
CA GLY A 85 -2.01 -4.10 1.86
C GLY A 85 -0.55 -3.87 2.17
N LEU A 86 -0.16 -2.89 2.97
CA LEU A 86 1.18 -2.93 3.56
C LEU A 86 1.23 -4.08 4.58
N LEU A 87 1.92 -5.17 4.25
CA LEU A 87 1.99 -6.40 5.04
C LEU A 87 3.25 -6.49 5.90
N GLY A 88 4.25 -5.65 5.61
CA GLY A 88 5.54 -5.70 6.26
C GLY A 88 6.50 -4.65 5.73
N TRP A 89 7.60 -4.45 6.47
CA TRP A 89 8.79 -3.77 5.99
C TRP A 89 10.03 -4.38 6.61
N GLU A 90 11.18 -4.08 6.03
CA GLU A 90 12.52 -4.35 6.58
C GLU A 90 13.36 -3.07 6.48
N ASN A 91 14.42 -2.98 7.28
CA ASN A 91 15.40 -1.87 7.30
C ASN A 91 14.84 -0.46 7.50
N ILE A 92 13.63 -0.33 8.06
CA ILE A 92 13.15 0.95 8.57
C ILE A 92 13.79 1.21 9.93
N LEU A 93 14.48 2.34 10.04
CA LEU A 93 15.18 2.77 11.25
C LEU A 93 14.44 3.95 11.90
N ASP A 94 14.53 4.07 13.22
CA ASP A 94 14.10 5.25 13.96
C ASP A 94 15.17 6.36 13.93
N ALA A 95 14.88 7.49 14.59
CA ALA A 95 15.81 8.62 14.70
C ALA A 95 17.11 8.28 15.48
N ASN A 96 17.21 7.10 16.10
CA ASN A 96 18.39 6.61 16.83
C ASN A 96 19.08 5.44 16.10
N ASP A 97 18.82 5.26 14.81
CA ASP A 97 19.34 4.17 13.97
C ASP A 97 18.94 2.75 14.44
N LYS A 98 17.83 2.62 15.19
CA LYS A 98 17.33 1.32 15.64
C LYS A 98 16.26 0.78 14.69
N PRO A 99 16.28 -0.53 14.38
CA PRO A 99 15.23 -1.15 13.57
C PRO A 99 13.84 -1.00 14.21
N VAL A 100 12.89 -0.51 13.43
CA VAL A 100 11.48 -0.41 13.82
C VAL A 100 10.76 -1.68 13.35
N PRO A 101 10.29 -2.55 14.27
CA PRO A 101 9.54 -3.74 13.87
C PRO A 101 8.23 -3.33 13.21
N PHE A 102 7.83 -4.08 12.19
CA PHE A 102 6.56 -3.83 11.53
C PHE A 102 5.39 -4.18 12.45
N THR A 103 4.57 -3.18 12.75
CA THR A 103 3.20 -3.31 13.25
C THR A 103 2.33 -2.29 12.54
N VAL A 104 1.00 -2.47 12.57
CA VAL A 104 0.06 -1.51 11.98
C VAL A 104 0.25 -0.14 12.64
N GLU A 105 0.41 -0.11 13.96
CA GLU A 105 0.59 1.10 14.75
C GLU A 105 1.91 1.81 14.40
N ASN A 106 3.01 1.06 14.26
CA ASN A 106 4.31 1.62 13.89
C ASN A 106 4.29 2.15 12.46
N ALA A 107 3.64 1.45 11.53
CA ALA A 107 3.47 1.90 10.16
C ALA A 107 2.68 3.19 10.05
N ILE A 108 1.53 3.26 10.73
CA ILE A 108 0.73 4.49 10.78
C ILE A 108 1.54 5.63 11.40
N SER A 109 2.23 5.37 12.52
CA SER A 109 3.05 6.37 13.20
C SER A 109 4.16 6.91 12.31
N PHE A 110 4.92 6.04 11.65
CA PHE A 110 6.03 6.41 10.76
C PHE A 110 5.58 7.30 9.60
N PHE A 111 4.53 6.89 8.87
CA PHE A 111 4.01 7.67 7.74
C PHE A 111 3.28 8.95 8.16
N SER A 112 2.79 9.03 9.40
CA SER A 112 2.07 10.19 9.94
C SER A 112 2.97 11.19 10.66
N GLN A 113 4.29 10.97 10.65
CA GLN A 113 5.25 11.96 11.13
C GLN A 113 5.12 13.24 10.31
N HIS A 114 5.11 14.37 11.01
CA HIS A 114 4.96 15.68 10.41
C HIS A 114 5.83 16.67 11.16
N ASP A 115 6.34 17.64 10.40
CA ASP A 115 7.07 18.79 10.89
C ASP A 115 6.25 20.05 10.65
N ILE A 116 6.68 21.16 11.24
CA ILE A 116 6.07 22.46 10.99
C ILE A 116 6.90 23.18 9.93
N ASP A 117 6.24 23.59 8.86
CA ASP A 117 6.80 24.49 7.85
C ASP A 117 7.19 25.81 8.52
N GLU A 118 8.47 26.17 8.47
CA GLU A 118 8.98 27.40 9.08
C GLU A 118 8.46 28.68 8.39
N GLU A 119 8.15 28.62 7.10
CA GLU A 119 7.65 29.76 6.32
C GLU A 119 6.14 29.95 6.48
N THR A 120 5.38 28.85 6.43
CA THR A 120 3.91 28.90 6.43
C THR A 120 3.28 28.61 7.79
N GLY A 121 4.04 28.08 8.74
CA GLY A 121 3.57 27.65 10.07
C GLY A 121 2.61 26.46 10.04
N LYS A 122 2.47 25.78 8.89
CA LYS A 122 1.54 24.67 8.69
C LYS A 122 2.25 23.33 8.88
N PRO A 123 1.54 22.29 9.37
CA PRO A 123 2.11 20.96 9.45
C PRO A 123 2.30 20.36 8.04
N ILE A 124 3.48 19.79 7.79
CA ILE A 124 3.83 19.04 6.57
C ILE A 124 4.20 17.62 6.97
N MET A 125 3.67 16.62 6.27
CA MET A 125 3.98 15.22 6.51
C MET A 125 5.37 14.88 5.97
N THR A 126 6.29 14.50 6.85
CA THR A 126 7.71 14.24 6.55
C THR A 126 7.87 13.11 5.52
N HIS A 127 7.02 12.09 5.58
CA HIS A 127 7.07 10.90 4.73
C HIS A 127 5.96 10.84 3.67
N GLU A 128 5.34 11.98 3.31
CA GLU A 128 4.25 12.01 2.31
C GLU A 128 4.68 11.45 0.95
N TRP A 129 5.86 11.84 0.48
CA TRP A 129 6.42 11.31 -0.78
C TRP A 129 6.57 9.80 -0.76
N LEU A 130 7.13 9.25 0.33
CA LEU A 130 7.37 7.82 0.49
C LEU A 130 6.04 7.06 0.55
N TYR A 131 5.06 7.61 1.29
CA TYR A 131 3.68 7.11 1.30
C TYR A 131 3.12 6.99 -0.13
N HIS A 132 3.23 8.04 -0.95
CA HIS A 132 2.69 8.01 -2.32
C HIS A 132 3.38 6.96 -3.20
N LYS A 133 4.68 6.74 -3.02
CA LYS A 133 5.42 5.70 -3.75
C LYS A 133 4.96 4.31 -3.37
N VAL A 134 4.80 4.03 -2.08
CA VAL A 134 4.26 2.75 -1.59
C VAL A 134 2.81 2.56 -2.05
N ALA A 135 1.96 3.57 -1.89
CA ALA A 135 0.56 3.51 -2.31
C ALA A 135 0.40 3.23 -3.81
N ASN A 136 1.22 3.91 -4.64
CA ASN A 136 1.25 3.68 -6.08
C ASN A 136 1.76 2.28 -6.43
N PHE A 137 2.70 1.73 -5.66
CA PHE A 137 3.12 0.35 -5.86
C PHE A 137 1.98 -0.62 -5.54
N CYS A 138 1.33 -0.46 -4.37
CA CYS A 138 0.18 -1.28 -3.96
C CYS A 138 -0.96 -1.26 -4.98
N SER A 139 -1.32 -0.09 -5.53
CA SER A 139 -2.41 0.05 -6.49
C SER A 139 -2.12 -0.60 -7.86
N ASN A 140 -0.84 -0.72 -8.22
CA ASN A 140 -0.40 -1.31 -9.49
C ASN A 140 -0.03 -2.79 -9.38
N LEU A 141 -0.26 -3.45 -8.23
CA LEU A 141 -0.01 -4.87 -8.09
C LEU A 141 -1.02 -5.69 -8.90
N ILE A 142 -0.57 -6.23 -10.03
CA ILE A 142 -1.37 -7.11 -10.89
C ILE A 142 -1.17 -8.57 -10.44
N ASN A 143 -2.24 -9.26 -10.03
CA ASN A 143 -2.23 -10.69 -9.64
C ASN A 143 -2.89 -11.64 -10.65
N PHE A 144 -2.82 -11.25 -11.92
CA PHE A 144 -3.30 -12.05 -13.03
C PHE A 144 -2.16 -12.87 -13.61
N GLN A 145 -2.28 -14.19 -13.52
CA GLN A 145 -1.38 -15.12 -14.19
C GLN A 145 -1.94 -15.47 -15.57
N PRO A 146 -1.11 -15.58 -16.62
CA PRO A 146 -1.57 -16.15 -17.88
C PRO A 146 -2.08 -17.57 -17.62
N VAL A 147 -3.24 -17.92 -18.18
CA VAL A 147 -3.69 -19.32 -18.18
C VAL A 147 -2.73 -20.09 -19.10
N ASP A 148 -1.97 -21.00 -18.53
CA ASP A 148 -1.25 -22.02 -19.30
C ASP A 148 -2.24 -22.70 -20.23
N GLN A 149 -2.10 -22.52 -21.54
CA GLN A 149 -2.92 -23.20 -22.54
C GLN A 149 -2.51 -24.68 -22.74
N LYS A 150 -1.65 -25.22 -21.88
CA LYS A 150 -1.32 -26.65 -21.89
C LYS A 150 -2.52 -27.45 -21.36
N GLY A 151 -3.32 -27.99 -22.27
CA GLY A 151 -4.42 -28.90 -21.95
C GLY A 151 -5.83 -28.37 -22.22
N LEU A 152 -6.00 -27.23 -22.89
CA LEU A 152 -7.30 -26.90 -23.48
C LEU A 152 -7.55 -27.88 -24.65
N PRO A 153 -8.70 -28.58 -24.70
CA PRO A 153 -9.02 -29.39 -25.88
C PRO A 153 -8.99 -28.46 -27.09
N GLU A 154 -8.26 -28.86 -28.12
CA GLU A 154 -8.36 -28.24 -29.43
C GLU A 154 -9.84 -28.27 -29.79
N LYS A 155 -10.44 -27.10 -29.99
CA LYS A 155 -11.79 -27.03 -30.51
C LYS A 155 -11.73 -27.58 -31.93
N ASN A 156 -12.21 -28.81 -32.09
CA ASN A 156 -12.70 -29.32 -33.38
C ASN A 156 -13.84 -28.43 -33.88
#